data_AF-A0A640T2J0-F1
#
_entry.id   AF-A0A640T2J0-F1
#
_cell.length_a   1.000
_cell.length_b   1.000
_cell.length_c   1.000
_cell.angle_alpha   90.00
_cell.angle_beta   90.00
_cell.angle_gamma   90.00
#
_symmetry.space_group_name_H-M   'P 1'
#
loop_
_entity.id
_entity.type
_entity.pdbx_description
1 polymer ?
#
loop_
_entity_poly.entity_id
_entity_poly.type
_entity_poly.pdbx_seq_one_letter_code
_entity_poly.pdbx_strand_id
1 'polypeptide(L)' 'MTHLAGGYGYGCCRSHSRFFWGLRPYLVTTAEGMPVTWCLAHPELGEREMTTALLRCDPTTTSPR' A
#
# COMPACT_ATOMS: atom_id res chain seq x y z
N MET A 1 25.20 7.45 7.50
CA MET A 1 23.88 7.25 8.13
C MET A 1 22.96 8.33 7.57
N THR A 2 22.42 8.09 6.38
CA THR A 2 21.64 9.09 5.62
C THR A 2 20.35 8.43 5.15
N HIS A 3 19.42 8.22 6.08
CA HIS A 3 18.20 7.43 5.88
C HIS A 3 17.00 8.28 5.43
N LEU A 4 17.20 9.29 4.57
CA LEU A 4 16.08 10.17 4.16
C LEU A 4 16.12 10.59 2.66
N ALA A 5 16.73 9.78 1.79
CA ALA A 5 16.82 10.09 0.35
C ALA A 5 16.08 9.11 -0.59
N GLY A 6 15.26 8.18 -0.08
CA GLY A 6 14.68 7.10 -0.91
C GLY A 6 13.15 6.94 -0.88
N GLY A 7 12.41 7.90 -0.30
CA GLY A 7 10.96 7.73 -0.09
C GLY A 7 10.08 8.00 -1.30
N TYR A 8 10.57 8.70 -2.31
CA TYR A 8 9.77 9.21 -3.43
C TYR A 8 10.33 8.71 -4.74
N GLY A 9 9.51 8.02 -5.54
CA GLY A 9 9.92 7.41 -6.81
C GLY A 9 8.98 7.71 -7.96
N TYR A 10 9.36 7.30 -9.16
CA TYR A 10 8.46 7.25 -10.31
C TYR A 10 7.93 5.84 -10.48
N GLY A 11 6.65 5.68 -10.79
CA GLY A 11 6.13 4.37 -11.17
C GLY A 11 4.79 4.44 -11.88
N CYS A 12 4.30 3.27 -12.29
CA CYS A 12 3.10 3.13 -13.13
C CYS A 12 2.12 2.13 -12.50
N CYS A 13 0.83 2.50 -12.43
CA CYS A 13 -0.24 1.58 -12.03
C CYS A 13 -0.66 0.78 -13.25
N ARG A 14 -0.33 -0.52 -13.27
CA ARG A 14 -0.78 -1.41 -14.35
C ARG A 14 -2.31 -1.45 -14.48
N SER A 15 -3.03 -1.25 -13.38
CA SER A 15 -4.50 -1.29 -13.33
C SER A 15 -5.17 -0.06 -13.95
N HIS A 16 -4.51 1.09 -13.96
CA HIS A 16 -5.10 2.37 -14.38
C HIS A 16 -4.31 3.09 -15.49
N SER A 17 -3.22 2.50 -15.98
CA SER A 17 -2.30 3.09 -16.97
C SER A 17 -1.91 4.54 -16.63
N ARG A 18 -1.67 4.81 -15.35
CA ARG A 18 -1.31 6.13 -14.83
C ARG A 18 0.08 6.09 -14.21
N PHE A 19 0.87 7.13 -14.52
CA PHE A 19 2.17 7.38 -13.92
C PHE A 19 2.01 8.35 -12.75
N PHE A 20 2.73 8.09 -11.67
CA PHE A 20 2.76 8.94 -10.48
C PHE A 20 4.20 9.17 -10.05
N TRP A 21 4.40 10.35 -9.46
CA TRP A 21 5.64 10.75 -8.81
C TRP A 21 5.38 10.77 -7.30
N GLY A 22 6.30 10.21 -6.53
CA GLY A 22 6.25 10.17 -5.07
C GLY A 22 5.85 8.81 -4.50
N LEU A 23 4.91 8.83 -3.55
CA LEU A 23 4.40 7.64 -2.84
C LEU A 23 3.01 7.27 -3.33
N ARG A 24 2.74 5.97 -3.47
CA ARG A 24 1.42 5.46 -3.85
C ARG A 24 0.61 5.09 -2.60
N PRO A 25 -0.59 5.67 -2.40
CA PRO A 25 -1.46 5.29 -1.29
C PRO A 25 -2.18 3.98 -1.57
N TYR A 26 -2.17 3.08 -0.59
CA TYR A 26 -2.96 1.85 -0.56
C TYR A 26 -3.92 1.89 0.60
N LEU A 27 -5.18 1.58 0.33
CA LEU A 27 -6.27 1.57 1.31
C LEU A 27 -7.08 0.30 1.14
N VAL A 28 -7.29 -0.41 2.25
CA VAL A 28 -8.21 -1.55 2.33
C VAL A 28 -9.41 -1.13 3.15
N THR A 29 -10.61 -1.27 2.58
CA THR A 29 -11.88 -0.93 3.23
C THR A 29 -12.75 -2.16 3.40
N THR A 30 -13.62 -2.16 4.41
CA THR A 30 -14.72 -3.13 4.51
C THR A 30 -15.72 -2.92 3.37
N ALA A 31 -16.62 -3.89 3.17
CA ALA A 31 -17.71 -3.76 2.18
C ALA A 31 -18.60 -2.53 2.45
N GLU A 32 -18.73 -2.12 3.72
CA GLU A 32 -19.47 -0.93 4.16
C GLU A 32 -18.67 0.38 3.97
N GLY A 33 -17.44 0.31 3.46
CA GLY A 33 -16.58 1.48 3.23
C GLY A 33 -15.77 1.94 4.44
N MET A 34 -15.80 1.23 5.57
CA MET A 34 -14.98 1.55 6.74
C MET A 34 -13.50 1.22 6.45
N PRO A 35 -12.54 2.16 6.62
CA PRO A 35 -11.13 1.86 6.42
C PRO A 35 -10.62 0.87 7.48
N VAL A 36 -9.97 -0.21 7.02
CA VAL A 36 -9.40 -1.25 7.87
C VAL A 36 -7.91 -1.00 8.09
N THR A 37 -7.17 -0.83 6.99
CA THR A 37 -5.72 -0.58 7.03
C THR A 37 -5.27 0.21 5.80
N TRP A 38 -4.15 0.92 5.93
CA TRP A 38 -3.59 1.76 4.89
C TRP A 38 -2.07 1.80 4.96
N CYS A 39 -1.42 2.04 3.82
CA CYS A 39 0.00 2.35 3.77
C CYS A 39 0.36 3.29 2.63
N LEU A 40 1.53 3.90 2.77
CA LEU A 40 2.20 4.63 1.69
C LEU A 40 3.38 3.79 1.22
N ALA A 41 3.44 3.55 -0.07
CA ALA A 41 4.35 2.60 -0.68
C ALA A 41 5.15 3.23 -1.81
N HIS A 42 6.36 2.72 -2.03
CA HIS A 42 7.11 3.05 -3.22
C HIS A 42 6.35 2.59 -4.48
N PRO A 43 6.26 3.40 -5.54
CA PRO A 43 5.37 3.14 -6.68
C PRO A 43 5.81 1.97 -7.57
N GLU A 44 7.05 1.48 -7.40
CA GLU A 44 7.53 0.24 -8.02
C GLU A 44 6.90 -1.02 -7.42
N LEU A 45 6.42 -0.94 -6.18
CA LEU A 45 5.80 -2.08 -5.49
C LEU A 45 4.39 -2.31 -6.04
N GLY A 46 4.09 -3.58 -6.34
CA GLY A 46 2.83 -3.97 -6.96
C GLY A 46 1.64 -3.85 -6.01
N GLU A 47 0.45 -3.62 -6.58
CA GLU A 47 -0.78 -3.50 -5.78
C GLU A 47 -1.07 -4.79 -4.99
N ARG A 48 -0.85 -5.96 -5.61
CA ARG A 48 -1.04 -7.26 -4.94
C ARG A 48 -0.08 -7.50 -3.78
N GLU A 49 1.18 -7.14 -3.96
CA GLU A 49 2.22 -7.34 -2.94
C GLU A 49 1.92 -6.46 -1.73
N MET A 50 1.59 -5.18 -1.97
CA MET A 50 1.24 -4.25 -0.91
C MET A 50 -0.07 -4.62 -0.21
N THR A 51 -1.12 -5.01 -0.94
CA THR A 51 -2.37 -5.49 -0.32
C THR A 51 -2.14 -6.73 0.54
N THR A 52 -1.29 -7.67 0.09
CA THR A 52 -0.96 -8.87 0.88
C THR A 52 -0.17 -8.52 2.14
N ALA A 53 0.80 -7.61 2.03
CA ALA A 53 1.57 -7.12 3.17
C ALA A 53 0.67 -6.40 4.18
N LEU A 54 -0.24 -5.55 3.71
CA LEU A 54 -1.23 -4.86 4.54
C LEU A 54 -2.11 -5.83 5.31
N LEU A 55 -2.64 -6.86 4.65
CA LEU A 55 -3.48 -7.87 5.29
C LEU A 55 -2.72 -8.72 6.32
N ARG A 56 -1.43 -8.98 6.10
CA ARG A 56 -0.59 -9.70 7.08
C ARG A 56 -0.25 -8.85 8.30
N CYS A 57 -0.08 -7.54 8.12
CA CYS A 57 0.21 -6.62 9.21
C CYS A 57 -1.04 -6.20 10.00
N ASP A 58 -2.23 -6.48 9.48
CA ASP A 58 -3.49 -6.10 10.12
C ASP A 58 -3.75 -6.96 11.38
N PRO A 59 -3.80 -6.36 12.58
CA PRO A 59 -4.02 -7.10 13.82
C PRO A 59 -5.41 -7.74 13.87
N THR A 60 -6.39 -7.25 13.11
CA THR A 60 -7.75 -7.80 13.10
C THR A 60 -7.86 -9.14 12.37
N THR A 61 -6.91 -9.44 11.46
CA THR A 61 -6.84 -10.73 10.77
C THR A 61 -6.24 -11.83 11.65
N THR A 62 -5.45 -11.47 12.68
CA THR A 62 -4.79 -12.40 13.62
C THR A 62 -5.60 -12.60 14.91
N SER A 63 -6.92 -12.45 14.87
CA SER A 63 -7.76 -12.90 15.97
C SER A 63 -7.94 -14.43 15.86
N PRO A 64 -7.47 -15.24 16.82
CA PRO A 64 -7.85 -16.65 16.86
C PRO A 64 -9.35 -16.71 17.18
N ARG A 65 -10.14 -17.19 16.22
CA ARG A 65 -11.48 -17.69 16.56
C ARG A 65 -11.36 -18.99 17.36
#